data_AF-G2YAF6-F1
#
_entry.id   AF-G2YAF6-F1
#
_cell.length_a   1.000
_cell.length_b   1.000
_cell.length_c   1.000
_cell.angle_alpha   90.00
_cell.angle_beta   90.00
_cell.angle_gamma   90.00
#
_symmetry.space_group_name_H-M   'P 1'
#
loop_
_entity.id
_entity.type
_entity.pdbx_description
1 polymer ?
#
loop_
_entity_poly.entity_id
_entity_poly.type
_entity_poly.pdbx_seq_one_letter_code
_entity_poly.pdbx_strand_id
1 'polypeptide(L)'
;MATPQALHHALLRPCVLHILRAAGYHSTRSSVLDTITDLAARYMYILAQSTAAHADLNHADLDITISDVRMAMQDCGALMPEKAIEEQEFYGEEDMRGVEGFLAWAMGEGNKEIRRIALADGGEDYLTALKKKHNTTDEDSRYHGTLLGRPAEPRIVKVEGGEITSVKEWADRMKPIPKQIEETPSTREASSALSSVGDQVMENMEF
;
A
#
# COMPACT_ATOMS: atom_id res chain seq x y z
N MET A 1 -5.74 -7.93 -25.69
CA MET A 1 -4.89 -7.62 -24.51
C MET A 1 -5.82 -7.43 -23.32
N ALA A 2 -5.62 -8.12 -22.21
CA ALA A 2 -6.42 -7.88 -21.00
C ALA A 2 -6.12 -6.47 -20.48
N THR A 3 -7.13 -5.64 -20.32
CA THR A 3 -7.00 -4.32 -19.68
C THR A 3 -6.56 -4.50 -18.22
N PRO A 4 -5.73 -3.61 -17.64
CA PRO A 4 -5.29 -3.72 -16.24
C PRO A 4 -6.45 -3.94 -15.25
N GLN A 5 -7.58 -3.26 -15.46
CA GLN A 5 -8.80 -3.41 -14.66
C GLN A 5 -9.34 -4.85 -14.64
N ALA A 6 -9.37 -5.52 -15.80
CA ALA A 6 -9.81 -6.91 -15.90
C ALA A 6 -8.88 -7.88 -15.16
N LEU A 7 -7.58 -7.56 -15.10
CA LEU A 7 -6.62 -8.34 -14.33
C LEU A 7 -6.82 -8.18 -12.82
N HIS A 8 -6.91 -6.94 -12.34
CA HIS A 8 -7.13 -6.68 -10.91
C HIS A 8 -8.45 -7.31 -10.42
N HIS A 9 -9.51 -7.21 -11.22
CA HIS A 9 -10.78 -7.87 -10.94
C HIS A 9 -10.63 -9.40 -10.91
N ALA A 10 -9.90 -9.99 -11.86
CA ALA A 10 -9.65 -11.43 -11.89
C ALA A 10 -8.81 -11.93 -10.69
N LEU A 11 -7.94 -11.09 -10.13
CA LEU A 11 -7.16 -11.41 -8.92
C LEU A 11 -7.97 -11.26 -7.63
N LEU A 12 -8.90 -10.31 -7.58
CA LEU A 12 -9.76 -10.10 -6.42
C LEU A 12 -10.89 -11.15 -6.32
N ARG A 13 -11.38 -11.63 -7.47
CA ARG A 13 -12.49 -12.59 -7.55
C ARG A 13 -12.26 -13.88 -6.71
N PRO A 14 -11.07 -14.52 -6.72
CA PRO A 14 -10.78 -15.66 -5.84
C PRO A 14 -10.79 -15.31 -4.35
N CYS A 15 -10.29 -14.14 -3.97
CA CYS A 15 -10.32 -13.68 -2.57
C CYS A 15 -11.77 -13.57 -2.07
N VAL A 16 -12.65 -12.93 -2.86
CA VAL A 16 -14.08 -12.83 -2.53
C VAL A 16 -14.74 -14.20 -2.46
N LEU A 17 -14.40 -15.11 -3.37
CA LEU A 17 -14.91 -16.49 -3.34
C LEU A 17 -14.50 -17.23 -2.07
N HIS A 18 -13.25 -17.08 -1.60
CA HIS A 18 -12.80 -17.71 -0.36
C HIS A 18 -13.50 -17.14 0.87
N ILE A 19 -13.71 -15.83 0.92
CA ILE A 19 -14.47 -15.17 1.99
C ILE A 19 -15.91 -15.70 2.03
N LEU A 20 -16.57 -15.79 0.87
CA LEU A 20 -17.94 -16.30 0.78
C LEU A 20 -18.04 -17.78 1.19
N ARG A 21 -17.08 -18.61 0.79
CA ARG A 21 -17.04 -20.01 1.22
C ARG A 21 -16.85 -20.15 2.73
N ALA A 22 -16.01 -19.32 3.34
CA ALA A 22 -15.82 -19.29 4.80
C ALA A 22 -17.06 -18.84 5.56
N ALA A 23 -17.85 -17.96 4.95
CA ALA A 23 -19.15 -17.56 5.45
C ALA A 23 -20.24 -18.65 5.27
N GLY A 24 -19.94 -19.80 4.64
CA GLY A 24 -20.86 -20.91 4.43
C GLY A 24 -21.56 -20.92 3.07
N TYR A 25 -21.21 -20.03 2.14
CA TYR A 25 -21.76 -20.04 0.78
C TYR A 25 -21.01 -21.05 -0.10
N HIS A 26 -21.66 -22.17 -0.42
CA HIS A 26 -21.05 -23.24 -1.21
C HIS A 26 -21.29 -23.15 -2.72
N SER A 27 -22.25 -22.32 -3.16
CA SER A 27 -22.57 -22.12 -4.58
C SER A 27 -23.13 -20.72 -4.83
N THR A 28 -22.79 -20.12 -5.97
CA THR A 28 -23.34 -18.83 -6.41
C THR A 28 -23.27 -18.72 -7.93
N ARG A 29 -24.12 -17.87 -8.52
CA ARG A 29 -24.05 -17.56 -9.95
C ARG A 29 -22.79 -16.71 -10.22
N SER A 30 -22.12 -16.92 -11.35
CA SER A 30 -20.94 -16.10 -11.74
C SER A 30 -21.25 -14.61 -11.69
N SER A 31 -22.41 -14.20 -12.19
CA SER A 31 -22.84 -12.80 -12.19
C SER A 31 -22.88 -12.19 -10.80
N VAL A 32 -23.31 -12.95 -9.77
CA VAL A 32 -23.36 -12.46 -8.39
C VAL A 32 -21.96 -12.31 -7.83
N LEU A 33 -21.09 -13.29 -8.06
CA LEU A 33 -19.69 -13.20 -7.64
C LEU A 33 -18.98 -12.01 -8.30
N ASP A 34 -19.23 -11.77 -9.58
CA ASP A 34 -18.69 -10.63 -10.31
C ASP A 34 -19.22 -9.30 -9.73
N THR A 35 -20.51 -9.19 -9.44
CA THR A 35 -21.06 -7.97 -8.80
C THR A 35 -20.47 -7.70 -7.41
N ILE A 36 -20.26 -8.74 -6.60
CA ILE A 36 -19.64 -8.58 -5.27
C ILE A 36 -18.16 -8.22 -5.40
N THR A 37 -17.46 -8.80 -6.37
CA THR A 37 -16.05 -8.48 -6.64
C THR A 37 -15.89 -7.03 -7.08
N ASP A 38 -16.77 -6.54 -7.95
CA ASP A 38 -16.80 -5.14 -8.36
C ASP A 38 -17.14 -4.20 -7.19
N LEU A 39 -18.12 -4.56 -6.36
CA LEU A 39 -18.45 -3.79 -5.16
C LEU A 39 -17.27 -3.72 -4.18
N ALA A 40 -16.58 -4.84 -3.96
CA ALA A 40 -15.39 -4.88 -3.10
C ALA A 40 -14.26 -4.00 -3.65
N ALA A 41 -14.04 -4.00 -4.97
CA ALA A 41 -13.06 -3.14 -5.61
C ALA A 41 -13.39 -1.65 -5.44
N ARG A 42 -14.67 -1.27 -5.66
CA ARG A 42 -15.13 0.11 -5.45
C ARG A 42 -15.04 0.52 -3.99
N TYR A 43 -15.34 -0.37 -3.06
CA TYR A 43 -15.22 -0.10 -1.62
C TYR A 43 -13.76 0.14 -1.20
N MET A 44 -12.82 -0.68 -1.67
CA MET A 44 -11.39 -0.44 -1.43
C MET A 44 -10.91 0.90 -2.01
N TYR A 45 -11.44 1.29 -3.18
CA TYR A 45 -11.15 2.60 -3.77
C TYR A 45 -11.68 3.75 -2.92
N ILE A 46 -12.92 3.64 -2.41
CA ILE A 46 -13.51 4.63 -1.50
C ILE A 46 -12.69 4.75 -0.21
N LEU A 47 -12.28 3.63 0.38
CA LEU A 47 -11.41 3.63 1.57
C LEU A 47 -10.09 4.34 1.33
N ALA A 48 -9.44 4.08 0.19
CA ALA A 48 -8.18 4.74 -0.16
C ALA A 48 -8.37 6.25 -0.38
N GLN A 49 -9.45 6.66 -1.05
CA GLN A 49 -9.77 8.07 -1.27
C GLN A 49 -10.08 8.79 0.05
N SER A 50 -10.87 8.17 0.93
CA SER A 50 -11.20 8.72 2.24
C SER A 50 -9.94 8.83 3.11
N THR A 51 -9.07 7.81 3.11
CA THR A 51 -7.78 7.85 3.83
C THR A 51 -6.91 9.01 3.34
N ALA A 52 -6.83 9.21 2.02
CA ALA A 52 -6.06 10.32 1.46
C ALA A 52 -6.64 11.69 1.83
N ALA A 53 -7.97 11.82 1.84
CA ALA A 53 -8.63 13.06 2.27
C ALA A 53 -8.37 13.36 3.76
N HIS A 54 -8.41 12.34 4.62
CA HIS A 54 -8.07 12.47 6.04
C HIS A 54 -6.61 12.86 6.25
N ALA A 55 -5.69 12.27 5.48
CA ALA A 55 -4.28 12.61 5.56
C ALA A 55 -4.01 14.07 5.14
N ASP A 56 -4.67 14.56 4.09
CA ASP A 56 -4.57 15.95 3.61
C ASP A 56 -5.11 16.98 4.63
N LEU A 57 -6.07 16.58 5.47
CA LEU A 57 -6.62 17.43 6.52
C LEU A 57 -5.78 17.41 7.81
N ASN A 58 -5.18 16.27 8.14
CA ASN A 58 -4.47 16.08 9.40
C ASN A 58 -3.00 16.43 9.35
N HIS A 59 -2.36 16.27 8.18
CA HIS A 59 -0.92 16.41 8.03
C HIS A 59 -0.61 17.53 7.04
N ALA A 60 0.41 18.33 7.35
CA ALA A 60 0.92 19.35 6.43
C ALA A 60 1.84 18.76 5.35
N ASP A 61 2.37 17.56 5.60
CA ASP A 61 3.25 16.81 4.71
C ASP A 61 2.51 15.60 4.12
N LEU A 62 3.09 14.94 3.10
CA LEU A 62 2.48 13.81 2.38
C LEU A 62 2.50 12.47 3.16
N ASP A 63 2.38 12.54 4.48
CA ASP A 63 2.45 11.39 5.38
C ASP A 63 1.05 10.80 5.60
N ILE A 64 0.95 9.47 5.45
CA ILE A 64 -0.29 8.72 5.73
C ILE A 64 -0.05 7.88 6.98
N THR A 65 -0.88 8.06 7.99
CA THR A 65 -0.80 7.35 9.27
C THR A 65 -1.93 6.34 9.45
N ILE A 66 -1.77 5.46 10.45
CA ILE A 66 -2.82 4.51 10.82
C ILE A 66 -4.09 5.21 11.34
N SER A 67 -3.97 6.45 11.84
CA SER A 67 -5.11 7.24 12.29
C SER A 67 -6.01 7.63 11.11
N ASP A 68 -5.41 7.98 9.97
CA ASP A 68 -6.16 8.37 8.76
C ASP A 68 -6.92 7.19 8.17
N VAL A 69 -6.28 6.01 8.19
CA VAL A 69 -6.93 4.75 7.80
C VAL A 69 -8.07 4.41 8.76
N ARG A 70 -7.88 4.59 10.08
CA ARG A 70 -8.93 4.36 11.07
C ARG A 70 -10.13 5.24 10.78
N MET A 71 -9.97 6.55 10.70
CA MET A 71 -11.10 7.46 10.46
C MET A 71 -11.80 7.16 9.12
N ALA A 72 -11.05 6.85 8.06
CA ALA A 72 -11.63 6.43 6.79
C ALA A 72 -12.48 5.16 6.93
N MET A 73 -12.03 4.20 7.74
CA MET A 73 -12.79 2.99 8.05
C MET A 73 -14.04 3.28 8.90
N GLN A 74 -14.01 4.28 9.78
CA GLN A 74 -15.19 4.73 10.56
C GLN A 74 -16.22 5.38 9.62
N ASP A 75 -15.80 6.34 8.80
CA ASP A 75 -16.66 7.05 7.85
C ASP A 75 -17.29 6.11 6.81
N CYS A 76 -16.56 5.08 6.39
CA CYS A 76 -17.06 4.09 5.45
C CYS A 76 -17.92 3.00 6.12
N GLY A 77 -18.13 3.06 7.43
CA GLY A 77 -18.94 2.12 8.20
C GLY A 77 -18.28 0.74 8.40
N ALA A 78 -16.97 0.63 8.23
CA ALA A 78 -16.21 -0.59 8.46
C ALA A 78 -16.04 -0.90 9.95
N LEU A 79 -15.99 0.14 10.80
CA LEU A 79 -15.83 0.06 12.24
C LEU A 79 -17.17 0.42 12.88
N MET A 80 -18.02 -0.58 13.10
CA MET A 80 -19.33 -0.41 13.75
C MET A 80 -19.51 -1.50 14.82
N PRO A 81 -20.22 -1.24 15.94
CA PRO A 81 -20.92 0.00 16.29
C PRO A 81 -20.03 1.05 16.99
N GLU A 82 -20.36 2.33 16.80
CA GLU A 82 -19.70 3.48 17.45
C GLU A 82 -20.69 4.34 18.24
N LYS A 83 -20.22 4.98 19.31
CA LYS A 83 -20.94 6.01 20.07
C LYS A 83 -21.05 7.28 19.24
N ALA A 84 -22.11 8.04 19.48
CA ALA A 84 -22.25 9.37 18.91
C ALA A 84 -21.07 10.26 19.36
N ILE A 85 -20.62 11.16 18.49
CA ILE A 85 -19.44 12.02 18.73
C ILE A 85 -19.65 12.84 20.01
N GLU A 86 -20.87 13.32 20.24
CA GLU A 86 -21.24 14.11 21.41
C GLU A 86 -21.11 13.32 22.72
N GLU A 87 -21.37 12.01 22.68
CA GLU A 87 -21.20 11.13 23.83
C GLU A 87 -19.71 10.94 24.13
N GLN A 88 -18.89 10.74 23.10
CA GLN A 88 -17.43 10.60 23.25
C GLN A 88 -16.80 11.89 23.78
N GLU A 89 -17.23 13.05 23.29
CA GLU A 89 -16.78 14.37 23.79
C GLU A 89 -17.20 14.63 25.24
N PHE A 90 -18.43 14.24 25.62
CA PHE A 90 -18.93 14.43 26.98
C PHE A 90 -18.16 13.62 28.01
N TYR A 91 -17.84 12.36 27.71
CA TYR A 91 -17.08 11.49 28.61
C TYR A 91 -15.56 11.64 28.45
N GLY A 92 -15.09 12.25 27.36
CA GLY A 92 -13.66 12.36 27.03
C GLY A 92 -13.02 11.01 26.70
N GLU A 93 -13.81 10.02 26.26
CA GLU A 93 -13.36 8.66 25.96
C GLU A 93 -13.66 8.32 24.49
N GLU A 94 -12.61 7.93 23.74
CA GLU A 94 -12.76 7.43 22.37
C GLU A 94 -13.43 6.05 22.37
N ASP A 95 -14.41 5.85 21.49
CA ASP A 95 -15.06 4.55 21.34
C ASP A 95 -14.22 3.58 20.49
N MET A 96 -13.62 2.60 21.17
CA MET A 96 -12.77 1.60 20.55
C MET A 96 -13.51 0.32 20.14
N ARG A 97 -14.82 0.19 20.40
CA ARG A 97 -15.56 -1.07 20.18
C ARG A 97 -15.56 -1.53 18.74
N GLY A 98 -15.68 -0.60 17.78
CA GLY A 98 -15.58 -0.90 16.35
C GLY A 98 -14.21 -1.46 15.97
N VAL A 99 -13.14 -0.83 16.48
CA VAL A 99 -11.74 -1.25 16.26
C VAL A 99 -11.48 -2.62 16.89
N GLU A 100 -11.89 -2.81 18.15
CA GLU A 100 -11.77 -4.09 18.85
C GLU A 100 -12.52 -5.21 18.13
N GLY A 101 -13.73 -4.93 17.64
CA GLY A 101 -14.53 -5.86 16.85
C GLY A 101 -13.83 -6.24 15.54
N PHE A 102 -13.26 -5.26 14.84
CA PHE A 102 -12.47 -5.50 13.64
C PHE A 102 -11.23 -6.35 13.92
N LEU A 103 -10.47 -6.05 14.99
CA LEU A 103 -9.30 -6.82 15.40
C LEU A 103 -9.68 -8.25 15.80
N ALA A 104 -10.77 -8.42 16.53
CA ALA A 104 -11.30 -9.72 16.92
C ALA A 104 -11.70 -10.55 15.69
N TRP A 105 -12.32 -9.95 14.67
CA TRP A 105 -12.59 -10.62 13.41
C TRP A 105 -11.30 -10.97 12.64
N ALA A 106 -10.38 -10.01 12.52
CA ALA A 106 -9.16 -10.14 11.75
C ALA A 106 -8.18 -11.17 12.34
N MET A 107 -8.13 -11.30 13.66
CA MET A 107 -7.28 -12.29 14.35
C MET A 107 -8.04 -13.54 14.81
N GLY A 108 -9.37 -13.52 14.70
CA GLY A 108 -10.25 -14.57 15.20
C GLY A 108 -10.38 -15.77 14.28
N GLU A 109 -11.26 -16.68 14.70
CA GLU A 109 -11.53 -17.94 13.99
C GLU A 109 -12.10 -17.71 12.58
N GLY A 110 -12.84 -16.63 12.34
CA GLY A 110 -13.37 -16.30 11.01
C GLY A 110 -12.27 -16.09 9.97
N ASN A 111 -11.26 -15.28 10.28
CA ASN A 111 -10.13 -15.07 9.36
C ASN A 111 -9.25 -16.32 9.23
N LYS A 112 -9.08 -17.08 10.33
CA LYS A 112 -8.38 -18.37 10.27
C LYS A 112 -9.09 -19.33 9.32
N GLU A 113 -10.42 -19.36 9.34
CA GLU A 113 -11.22 -20.19 8.44
C GLU A 113 -11.15 -19.71 6.99
N ILE A 114 -11.17 -18.39 6.73
CA ILE A 114 -10.94 -17.83 5.40
C ILE A 114 -9.57 -18.28 4.85
N ARG A 115 -8.51 -18.15 5.65
CA ARG A 115 -7.16 -18.60 5.30
C ARG A 115 -7.13 -20.11 5.11
N ARG A 116 -7.79 -20.87 5.99
CA ARG A 116 -7.94 -22.31 5.88
C ARG A 116 -8.56 -22.62 4.53
N ILE A 117 -9.72 -22.08 4.15
CA ILE A 117 -10.35 -22.39 2.86
C ILE A 117 -9.50 -21.96 1.66
N ALA A 118 -8.80 -20.84 1.76
CA ALA A 118 -7.86 -20.42 0.72
C ALA A 118 -6.69 -21.42 0.52
N LEU A 119 -6.34 -22.19 1.55
CA LEU A 119 -5.22 -23.15 1.58
C LEU A 119 -5.65 -24.63 1.58
N ALA A 120 -6.85 -24.94 2.08
CA ALA A 120 -7.30 -26.26 2.52
C ALA A 120 -8.26 -26.93 1.55
N ASP A 121 -8.40 -26.40 0.34
CA ASP A 121 -8.78 -27.26 -0.79
C ASP A 121 -7.65 -28.26 -1.13
N GLY A 122 -6.56 -28.32 -0.33
CA GLY A 122 -5.52 -29.36 -0.37
C GLY A 122 -4.74 -29.46 -1.69
N GLY A 123 -5.12 -28.63 -2.65
CA GLY A 123 -4.50 -28.43 -3.93
C GLY A 123 -3.58 -27.22 -3.86
N GLU A 124 -2.58 -27.28 -4.73
CA GLU A 124 -1.84 -26.16 -5.28
C GLU A 124 -2.62 -24.82 -5.25
N ASP A 125 -1.93 -23.73 -4.87
CA ASP A 125 -2.47 -22.35 -4.85
C ASP A 125 -3.34 -22.08 -6.09
N TYR A 126 -4.44 -21.34 -5.95
CA TYR A 126 -5.42 -21.10 -7.04
C TYR A 126 -4.74 -20.63 -8.34
N LEU A 127 -3.69 -19.81 -8.24
CA LEU A 127 -2.87 -19.43 -9.39
C LEU A 127 -2.13 -20.62 -9.99
N THR A 128 -1.56 -21.48 -9.15
CA THR A 128 -0.89 -22.73 -9.54
C THR A 128 -1.89 -23.72 -10.16
N ALA A 129 -3.11 -23.82 -9.62
CA ALA A 129 -4.19 -24.64 -10.18
C ALA A 129 -4.65 -24.15 -11.55
N LEU A 130 -4.76 -22.83 -11.72
CA LEU A 130 -5.01 -22.19 -13.01
C LEU A 130 -3.88 -22.44 -14.01
N LYS A 131 -2.62 -22.28 -13.59
CA LYS A 131 -1.45 -22.58 -14.43
C LYS A 131 -1.46 -24.03 -14.91
N LYS A 132 -1.73 -24.98 -14.01
CA LYS A 132 -1.78 -26.41 -14.33
C LYS A 132 -2.95 -26.82 -15.22
N LYS A 133 -4.14 -26.20 -15.08
CA LYS A 133 -5.27 -26.47 -15.99
C LYS A 133 -5.01 -26.02 -17.43
N HIS A 134 -4.09 -25.08 -17.64
CA HIS A 134 -3.70 -24.58 -18.96
C HIS A 134 -2.47 -25.30 -19.55
N ASN A 135 -2.01 -26.38 -18.89
CA ASN A 135 -0.75 -27.08 -19.11
C ASN A 135 -0.80 -28.08 -20.27
N THR A 136 -0.85 -27.58 -21.51
CA THR A 136 -0.65 -28.44 -22.68
C THR A 136 0.71 -28.22 -23.36
N THR A 137 1.43 -27.12 -23.13
CA THR A 137 2.81 -26.94 -23.67
C THR A 137 3.55 -25.73 -23.09
N ASP A 138 4.80 -25.96 -22.68
CA ASP A 138 5.93 -25.03 -22.40
C ASP A 138 5.63 -23.83 -21.47
N GLU A 139 5.88 -24.02 -20.17
CA GLU A 139 5.48 -23.10 -19.07
C GLU A 139 6.20 -21.75 -19.07
N ASP A 140 7.51 -21.69 -19.33
CA ASP A 140 8.29 -20.49 -19.00
C ASP A 140 8.31 -19.45 -20.14
N SER A 141 8.17 -19.93 -21.38
CA SER A 141 8.16 -19.11 -22.61
C SER A 141 6.83 -18.36 -22.81
N ARG A 142 5.70 -18.96 -22.41
CA ARG A 142 4.35 -18.40 -22.65
C ARG A 142 4.06 -17.17 -21.79
N TYR A 143 4.52 -17.19 -20.55
CA TYR A 143 4.31 -16.10 -19.60
C TYR A 143 5.46 -15.07 -19.62
N HIS A 144 6.48 -15.27 -20.48
CA HIS A 144 7.56 -14.31 -20.68
C HIS A 144 7.01 -12.96 -21.15
N GLY A 145 7.38 -11.87 -20.46
CA GLY A 145 6.87 -10.54 -20.74
C GLY A 145 5.45 -10.26 -20.24
N THR A 146 4.86 -11.18 -19.46
CA THR A 146 3.59 -10.97 -18.77
C THR A 146 3.80 -10.76 -17.28
N LEU A 147 2.79 -10.21 -16.59
CA LEU A 147 2.81 -10.01 -15.13
C LEU A 147 2.89 -11.32 -14.32
N LEU A 148 2.71 -12.49 -14.95
CA LEU A 148 2.72 -13.81 -14.30
C LEU A 148 4.03 -14.60 -14.51
N GLY A 149 4.91 -14.13 -15.39
CA GLY A 149 6.17 -14.79 -15.75
C GLY A 149 7.38 -13.86 -15.63
N ARG A 150 8.50 -14.22 -16.25
CA ARG A 150 9.71 -13.37 -16.20
C ARG A 150 9.43 -12.03 -16.89
N PRO A 151 9.86 -10.89 -16.31
CA PRO A 151 9.74 -9.60 -16.98
C PRO A 151 10.45 -9.68 -18.33
N ALA A 152 9.81 -9.09 -19.36
CA ALA A 152 10.42 -9.04 -20.68
C ALA A 152 11.77 -8.34 -20.57
N GLU A 153 12.77 -8.85 -21.29
CA GLU A 153 14.02 -8.12 -21.42
C GLU A 153 13.70 -6.72 -21.97
N PRO A 154 14.14 -5.65 -21.28
CA PRO A 154 13.79 -4.29 -21.67
C PRO A 154 14.33 -4.03 -23.07
N ARG A 155 13.41 -3.92 -24.03
CA ARG A 155 13.73 -3.60 -25.42
C ARG A 155 14.50 -2.28 -25.42
N ILE A 156 15.76 -2.32 -25.87
CA ILE A 156 16.60 -1.13 -25.98
C ILE A 156 15.95 -0.24 -27.04
N VAL A 157 15.20 0.77 -26.60
CA VAL A 157 14.70 1.82 -27.46
C VAL A 157 15.91 2.69 -27.80
N LYS A 158 16.49 2.46 -28.98
CA LYS A 158 17.50 3.36 -29.55
C LYS A 158 16.82 4.69 -29.85
N VAL A 159 17.29 5.75 -29.22
CA VAL A 159 16.88 7.11 -29.54
C VAL A 159 17.73 7.53 -30.74
N GLU A 160 17.18 7.47 -31.95
CA GLU A 160 17.85 7.97 -33.15
C GLU A 160 17.88 9.51 -33.09
N GLY A 161 19.08 10.11 -32.96
CA GLY A 161 19.29 11.56 -33.09
C GLY A 161 19.91 12.31 -31.91
N GLY A 162 20.52 11.65 -30.91
CA GLY A 162 21.23 12.34 -29.80
C GLY A 162 22.38 11.53 -29.21
N GLU A 163 23.19 12.16 -28.34
CA GLU A 163 24.34 11.51 -27.66
C GLU A 163 23.94 10.36 -26.72
N ILE A 164 22.66 10.26 -26.35
CA ILE A 164 22.15 9.23 -25.45
C ILE A 164 21.50 8.12 -26.29
N THR A 165 22.04 6.92 -26.20
CA THR A 165 21.69 5.82 -27.12
C THR A 165 20.60 4.88 -26.58
N SER A 166 20.18 5.05 -25.32
CA SER A 166 19.17 4.23 -24.66
C SER A 166 18.43 4.98 -23.54
N VAL A 167 17.13 4.70 -23.38
CA VAL A 167 16.29 5.24 -22.29
C VAL A 167 16.82 4.87 -20.90
N LYS A 168 17.51 3.72 -20.76
CA LYS A 168 18.17 3.34 -19.51
C LYS A 168 19.32 4.27 -19.14
N GLU A 169 20.13 4.64 -20.12
CA GLU A 169 21.27 5.54 -19.95
C GLU A 169 20.78 6.95 -19.57
N TRP A 170 19.65 7.38 -20.16
CA TRP A 170 18.96 8.61 -19.74
C TRP A 170 18.44 8.52 -18.29
N ALA A 171 17.77 7.42 -17.93
CA ALA A 171 17.20 7.22 -16.59
C ALA A 171 18.28 7.14 -15.50
N ASP A 172 19.42 6.50 -15.78
CA ASP A 172 20.55 6.42 -14.85
C ASP A 172 21.22 7.78 -14.64
N ARG A 173 21.22 8.65 -15.66
CA ARG A 173 21.70 10.04 -15.55
C ARG A 173 20.78 10.94 -14.72
N MET A 174 19.50 10.57 -14.62
CA MET A 174 18.47 11.30 -13.87
C MET A 174 18.31 10.79 -12.43
N LYS A 175 18.97 9.69 -12.04
CA LYS A 175 19.00 9.27 -10.64
C LYS A 175 19.86 10.27 -9.85
N PRO A 176 19.32 10.89 -8.78
CA PRO A 176 20.13 11.74 -7.92
C PRO A 176 21.25 10.89 -7.32
N ILE A 177 22.49 11.37 -7.44
CA ILE A 177 23.66 10.75 -6.84
C ILE A 177 23.40 10.62 -5.33
N PRO A 178 23.41 9.41 -4.74
CA PRO A 178 23.37 9.30 -3.30
C PRO A 178 24.60 9.99 -2.75
N LYS A 179 24.40 11.04 -1.93
CA LYS A 179 25.50 11.68 -1.17
C LYS A 179 26.22 10.57 -0.39
N GLN A 180 27.41 10.19 -0.85
CA GLN A 180 28.31 9.41 -0.03
C GLN A 180 28.64 10.25 1.19
N ILE A 181 28.35 9.70 2.37
CA ILE A 181 28.85 10.23 3.64
C ILE A 181 30.34 9.93 3.62
N GLU A 182 31.16 10.92 3.23
CA GLU A 182 32.60 10.86 3.42
C GLU A 182 32.88 11.01 4.92
N GLU A 183 33.22 9.89 5.57
CA GLU A 183 33.93 9.90 6.84
C GLU A 183 35.32 10.51 6.62
N THR A 184 35.45 11.82 6.86
CA THR A 184 36.77 12.47 6.92
C THR A 184 37.47 12.07 8.22
N PRO A 185 38.69 11.50 8.17
CA PRO A 185 39.43 11.14 9.37
C PRO A 185 39.87 12.38 10.14
N SER A 186 39.45 12.44 11.40
CA SER A 186 39.89 13.41 12.41
C SER A 186 41.43 13.48 12.45
N THR A 187 41.97 14.61 11.98
CA THR A 187 43.34 15.02 12.33
C THR A 187 43.24 16.38 12.99
N ARG A 188 43.57 16.40 14.28
CA ARG A 188 43.74 17.61 15.08
C ARG A 188 44.76 18.52 14.41
N GLU A 189 44.40 19.78 14.19
CA GLU A 189 45.31 20.90 14.43
C GLU A 189 44.51 22.17 14.70
N ALA A 190 44.77 22.75 15.87
CA ALA A 190 44.19 24.01 16.32
C ALA A 190 44.85 25.16 15.57
N SER A 191 44.04 26.05 14.99
CA SER A 191 44.48 27.41 14.67
C SER A 191 43.30 28.37 14.79
N SER A 192 43.16 28.85 16.02
CA SER A 192 42.50 30.09 16.38
C SER A 192 43.23 31.28 15.76
N ALA A 193 42.58 32.01 14.85
CA ALA A 193 42.79 33.45 14.66
C ALA A 193 41.65 34.01 13.80
N LEU A 194 41.00 35.07 14.29
CA LEU A 194 40.09 35.98 13.58
C LEU A 194 38.59 35.62 13.54
N SER A 195 37.96 35.66 14.72
CA SER A 195 36.65 36.33 14.87
C SER A 195 36.52 36.88 16.29
N SER A 196 37.25 37.98 16.49
CA SER A 196 37.13 38.89 17.63
C SER A 196 36.93 40.28 17.02
N VAL A 197 35.67 40.76 17.04
CA VAL A 197 35.16 42.15 17.08
C VAL A 197 33.64 41.96 16.97
N GLY A 198 32.77 42.33 17.90
CA GLY A 198 32.90 42.92 19.22
C GLY A 198 31.54 42.79 19.90
N ASP A 199 31.56 42.22 21.10
CA ASP A 199 30.44 42.23 22.03
C ASP A 199 30.42 43.61 22.68
N GLN A 200 29.32 44.35 22.56
CA GLN A 200 29.10 45.56 23.33
C GLN A 200 27.75 45.44 24.03
N VAL A 201 27.82 44.86 25.22
CA VAL A 201 26.81 44.88 26.27
C VAL A 201 26.47 46.32 26.63
N MET A 202 25.18 46.68 26.66
CA MET A 202 24.68 47.61 27.66
C MET A 202 23.41 47.04 28.31
N GLU A 203 23.60 46.70 29.58
CA GLU A 203 22.61 46.38 30.59
C GLU A 203 21.46 47.38 30.68
N ASN A 204 20.28 46.84 30.99
CA ASN A 204 19.30 47.34 31.96
C ASN A 204 19.11 48.86 32.10
N MET A 205 17.92 49.33 31.71
CA MET A 205 17.27 50.40 32.45
C MET A 205 15.76 50.12 32.56
N GLU A 206 15.32 49.93 33.80
CA GLU A 206 13.91 50.02 34.21
C GLU A 206 13.40 51.45 33.98
N PHE A 207 12.26 51.59 33.29
CA PHE A 207 11.00 52.20 33.73
C PHE A 207 10.01 52.23 32.55
#